data_AF-A0A963JHN5-F1
#
_entry.id   AF-A0A963JHN5-F1
#
_cell.length_a   1.000
_cell.length_b   1.000
_cell.length_c   1.000
_cell.angle_alpha   90.00
_cell.angle_beta   90.00
_cell.angle_gamma   90.00
#
_symmetry.space_group_name_H-M   'P 1'
#
loop_
_entity.id
_entity.type
_entity.pdbx_description
1 polymer ?
#
loop_
_entity_poly.entity_id
_entity_poly.type
_entity_poly.pdbx_seq_one_letter_code
_entity_poly.pdbx_strand_id
1 'polypeptide(L)'
;MGPKRLVRRGFMAVEALFNRAFGDKLNPYYHLGSLTFFLFWIVCGTGLYLYAFFDTSVEGAYRSVEALTHDQWFAGGIVRSVHRYASDAMVVTM
;
A
#
# COMPACT_ATOMS: atom_id res chain seq x y z
N MET A 1 -9.65 -22.38 -26.66
CA MET A 1 -8.41 -21.74 -26.17
C MET A 1 -8.18 -22.19 -24.73
N GLY A 2 -7.01 -22.74 -24.39
CA GLY A 2 -6.75 -23.14 -23.00
C GLY A 2 -6.69 -21.92 -22.06
N PRO A 3 -7.12 -22.05 -20.78
CA PRO A 3 -7.20 -20.94 -19.83
C PRO A 3 -5.86 -20.21 -19.63
N LYS A 4 -4.74 -20.96 -19.61
CA LYS A 4 -3.38 -20.40 -19.52
C LYS A 4 -3.04 -19.42 -20.66
N ARG A 5 -3.54 -19.68 -21.87
CA ARG A 5 -3.28 -18.84 -23.05
C ARG A 5 -4.10 -17.54 -23.00
N LEU A 6 -5.29 -17.57 -22.40
CA LEU A 6 -6.12 -16.38 -22.21
C LEU A 6 -5.46 -15.44 -21.20
N VAL A 7 -5.05 -15.97 -20.04
CA VAL A 7 -4.37 -15.21 -18.98
C VAL A 7 -3.10 -14.56 -19.51
N ARG A 8 -2.26 -15.31 -20.24
CA ARG A 8 -1.04 -14.77 -20.84
C ARG A 8 -1.32 -13.64 -21.84
N ARG A 9 -2.35 -13.76 -22.68
CA ARG A 9 -2.72 -12.69 -23.63
C ARG A 9 -3.21 -11.45 -22.91
N GLY A 10 -4.02 -11.60 -21.87
CA GLY A 10 -4.47 -10.49 -21.02
C GLY A 10 -3.29 -9.76 -20.38
N PHE A 11 -2.38 -10.52 -19.76
CA PHE A 11 -1.18 -9.97 -19.14
C PHE A 11 -0.32 -9.18 -20.13
N MET A 12 0.00 -9.76 -21.30
CA MET A 12 0.80 -9.06 -22.31
C MET A 12 0.11 -7.81 -22.86
N ALA A 13 -1.23 -7.78 -22.92
CA ALA A 13 -1.96 -6.59 -23.34
C ALA A 13 -1.84 -5.46 -22.31
N VAL A 14 -1.93 -5.78 -21.02
CA VAL A 14 -1.74 -4.83 -19.93
C VAL A 14 -0.29 -4.33 -19.90
N GLU A 15 0.68 -5.24 -20.02
CA GLU A 15 2.10 -4.88 -20.09
C GLU A 15 2.39 -3.94 -21.27
N ALA A 16 1.87 -4.24 -22.47
CA ALA A 16 2.04 -3.39 -23.64
C ALA A 16 1.41 -2.00 -23.47
N LEU A 17 0.27 -1.90 -22.80
CA LEU A 17 -0.36 -0.61 -22.47
C LEU A 17 0.54 0.21 -21.53
N PHE A 18 1.11 -0.42 -20.51
CA PHE A 18 2.00 0.25 -19.56
C PHE A 18 3.34 0.62 -20.19
N ASN A 19 3.93 -0.24 -21.03
CA ASN A 19 5.12 0.12 -21.82
C ASN A 19 4.85 1.31 -22.73
N ARG A 20 3.65 1.43 -23.31
CA ARG A 20 3.30 2.61 -24.12
C ARG A 20 3.13 3.88 -23.29
N ALA A 21 2.61 3.77 -22.07
CA ALA A 21 2.35 4.92 -21.20
C ALA A 21 3.62 5.43 -20.49
N PHE A 22 4.48 4.53 -20.00
CA PHE A 22 5.65 4.85 -19.18
C PHE A 22 6.98 4.66 -19.92
N GLY A 23 6.97 4.00 -21.08
CA GLY A 23 8.18 3.51 -21.74
C GLY A 23 8.72 2.24 -21.08
N ASP A 24 9.60 1.53 -21.79
CA ASP A 24 10.14 0.25 -21.32
C ASP A 24 10.95 0.38 -20.03
N LYS A 25 11.62 1.52 -19.81
CA LYS A 25 12.50 1.72 -18.64
C LYS A 25 11.73 1.97 -17.34
N LEU A 26 10.58 2.64 -17.43
CA LEU A 26 9.82 3.11 -16.26
C LEU A 26 8.51 2.34 -16.06
N ASN A 27 8.28 1.25 -16.78
CA ASN A 27 7.11 0.42 -16.56
C ASN A 27 7.09 -0.10 -15.10
N PRO A 28 6.08 0.27 -14.28
CA PRO A 28 5.96 -0.17 -12.89
C PRO A 28 6.01 -1.68 -12.69
N TYR A 29 5.54 -2.47 -13.66
CA TYR A 29 5.57 -3.93 -13.60
C TYR A 29 6.99 -4.49 -13.52
N TYR A 30 8.00 -3.76 -13.99
CA TYR A 30 9.41 -4.16 -13.89
C TYR A 30 10.04 -3.77 -12.56
N HIS A 31 9.37 -2.93 -11.77
CA HIS A 31 9.88 -2.38 -10.51
C HIS A 31 9.06 -2.81 -9.29
N LEU A 32 8.23 -3.84 -9.42
CA LEU A 32 7.35 -4.32 -8.34
C LEU A 32 8.11 -4.61 -7.03
N GLY A 33 9.28 -5.24 -7.10
CA GLY A 33 10.11 -5.47 -5.91
C GLY A 33 10.61 -4.18 -5.24
N SER A 34 11.00 -3.18 -6.03
CA SER A 34 11.42 -1.88 -5.50
C SER A 34 10.25 -1.10 -4.92
N LEU A 35 9.07 -1.18 -5.56
CA LEU A 35 7.83 -0.60 -5.05
C LEU A 35 7.42 -1.24 -3.72
N THR A 36 7.44 -2.57 -3.62
CA THR A 36 7.16 -3.30 -2.37
C THR A 36 8.12 -2.87 -1.26
N PHE A 37 9.43 -2.77 -1.55
CA PHE A 37 10.41 -2.35 -0.55
C PHE A 37 10.23 -0.88 -0.13
N PHE A 38 9.87 0.00 -1.06
CA PHE A 38 9.54 1.38 -0.75
C PHE A 38 8.27 1.48 0.11
N LEU A 39 7.21 0.75 -0.25
CA LEU A 39 5.95 0.71 0.50
C LEU A 39 6.16 0.12 1.90
N PHE A 40 7.03 -0.88 2.06
CA PHE A 40 7.43 -1.40 3.36
C PHE A 40 7.95 -0.29 4.28
N TRP A 41 8.82 0.61 3.79
CA TRP A 41 9.32 1.72 4.61
C TRP A 41 8.23 2.74 4.96
N ILE A 42 7.28 2.99 4.05
CA ILE A 42 6.11 3.82 4.36
C ILE A 42 5.28 3.17 5.48
N VAL A 43 4.95 1.89 5.35
CA VAL A 43 4.17 1.13 6.33
C VAL A 43 4.89 1.07 7.67
N CYS A 44 6.20 0.82 7.71
CA CYS A 44 6.99 0.83 8.93
C CYS A 44 7.01 2.19 9.62
N GLY A 45 7.28 3.27 8.88
CA GLY A 45 7.34 4.62 9.44
C GLY A 45 5.99 5.09 9.99
N THR A 46 4.92 4.90 9.20
CA THR A 46 3.56 5.24 9.64
C THR A 46 3.07 4.34 10.78
N GLY A 47 3.42 3.06 10.77
CA GLY A 47 3.06 2.10 11.81
C GLY A 47 3.74 2.42 13.14
N LEU A 48 5.02 2.81 13.12
CA LEU A 48 5.73 3.26 14.32
C LEU A 48 5.08 4.51 14.92
N TYR A 49 4.69 5.47 14.08
CA TYR A 49 3.97 6.65 14.54
C TYR A 49 2.63 6.28 15.19
N LEU A 50 1.80 5.47 14.52
CA LEU A 50 0.51 5.05 15.07
C LEU A 50 0.70 4.28 16.39
N TYR A 51 1.70 3.40 16.45
CA TYR A 51 2.00 2.61 17.64
C TYR A 51 2.37 3.48 18.84
N ALA A 52 3.10 4.58 18.64
CA ALA A 52 3.49 5.49 19.72
C ALA A 52 2.29 6.13 20.45
N PHE A 53 1.13 6.21 19.79
CA PHE A 53 -0.10 6.78 20.34
C PHE A 53 -1.22 5.75 20.55
N PHE A 54 -0.96 4.47 20.22
CA PHE A 54 -1.95 3.41 20.34
C PHE A 54 -1.92 2.79 21.74
N ASP A 55 -3.10 2.62 22.33
CA ASP A 55 -3.25 1.91 23.61
C ASP A 55 -3.40 0.40 23.33
N THR A 56 -2.43 -0.39 23.80
CA THR A 56 -2.40 -1.85 23.58
C THR A 56 -3.30 -2.64 24.53
N SER A 57 -3.98 -1.97 25.47
CA SER A 57 -4.98 -2.59 26.34
C SER A 57 -6.27 -2.90 25.59
N VAL A 58 -6.98 -3.95 26.04
CA VAL A 58 -8.26 -4.36 25.43
C VAL A 58 -9.33 -3.27 25.58
N GLU A 59 -9.33 -2.55 26.70
CA GLU A 59 -10.32 -1.52 27.01
C GLU A 59 -10.03 -0.18 26.31
N GLY A 60 -8.74 0.14 26.09
CA GLY A 60 -8.29 1.42 25.54
C GLY A 60 -8.05 1.42 24.03
N ALA A 61 -7.90 0.25 23.39
CA ALA A 61 -7.56 0.14 21.97
C ALA A 61 -8.50 0.95 21.05
N TYR A 62 -9.82 0.80 21.21
CA TYR A 62 -10.79 1.53 20.39
C TYR A 62 -10.71 3.04 20.63
N ARG A 63 -10.67 3.47 21.90
CA ARG A 63 -10.64 4.89 22.27
C ARG A 63 -9.37 5.57 21.80
N SER A 64 -8.22 4.90 21.85
CA SER A 64 -6.94 5.47 21.38
C SER A 64 -6.98 5.78 19.89
N VAL A 65 -7.59 4.91 19.09
CA VAL A 65 -7.78 5.11 17.64
C VAL A 65 -8.79 6.24 17.36
N GLU A 66 -9.85 6.32 18.15
CA GLU A 66 -10.86 7.39 18.03
C GLU A 66 -10.27 8.76 18.36
N ALA A 67 -9.48 8.87 19.44
CA ALA A 67 -8.74 10.07 19.81
C ALA A 67 -7.74 10.48 18.71
N LEU A 68 -7.01 9.52 18.14
CA LEU A 68 -6.10 9.79 17.01
C LEU A 68 -6.82 10.36 15.79
N THR A 69 -8.07 9.94 15.58
CA THR A 69 -8.88 10.34 14.42
C THR A 69 -9.49 11.74 14.62
N HIS A 70 -9.93 12.08 15.83
CA HIS A 70 -10.64 13.33 16.09
C HIS A 70 -9.74 14.44 16.64
N ASP A 71 -8.86 14.13 17.59
CA ASP A 71 -8.00 15.13 18.25
C ASP A 71 -6.75 15.45 17.42
N GLN A 72 -6.33 14.52 16.55
CA GLN A 72 -5.22 14.70 15.61
C GLN A 72 -5.64 14.48 14.16
N TRP A 73 -6.85 14.88 13.78
CA TRP A 73 -7.43 14.67 12.45
C TRP A 73 -6.45 14.80 11.26
N PHE A 74 -5.63 15.85 11.22
CA PHE A 74 -4.70 16.07 10.11
C PHE A 74 -3.52 15.11 10.14
N ALA A 75 -2.89 14.90 11.30
CA ALA A 75 -1.73 14.02 11.42
C ALA A 75 -2.15 12.54 11.58
N GLY A 76 -2.97 12.22 12.58
CA GLY A 76 -3.48 10.88 12.85
C GLY A 76 -4.39 10.34 11.75
N GLY A 77 -5.29 11.15 11.21
CA GLY A 77 -6.19 10.74 10.13
C GLY A 77 -5.44 10.42 8.83
N ILE A 78 -4.57 11.33 8.38
CA ILE A 78 -3.75 11.12 7.16
C ILE A 78 -2.80 9.94 7.34
N VAL A 79 -2.04 9.88 8.45
CA VAL A 79 -1.07 8.80 8.68
C VAL A 79 -1.76 7.45 8.73
N ARG A 80 -2.94 7.36 9.35
CA ARG A 80 -3.72 6.12 9.40
C ARG A 80 -4.21 5.68 8.02
N SER A 81 -4.72 6.61 7.21
CA SER A 81 -5.11 6.32 5.83
C SER A 81 -3.92 5.89 4.97
N VAL A 82 -2.78 6.58 5.09
CA VAL A 82 -1.55 6.21 4.40
C VAL A 82 -1.09 4.82 4.81
N HIS A 83 -1.02 4.52 6.11
CA HIS A 83 -0.62 3.21 6.62
C HIS A 83 -1.49 2.09 6.02
N ARG A 84 -2.81 2.30 6.00
CA ARG A 84 -3.77 1.35 5.44
C ARG A 84 -3.55 1.13 3.94
N TYR A 85 -3.62 2.19 3.13
CA TYR A 85 -3.56 2.06 1.67
C TYR A 85 -2.17 1.66 1.18
N ALA A 86 -1.10 2.05 1.87
CA ALA A 86 0.26 1.58 1.57
C ALA A 86 0.41 0.08 1.85
N SER A 87 -0.22 -0.44 2.91
CA SER A 87 -0.23 -1.87 3.21
C SER A 87 -0.97 -2.66 2.13
N ASP A 88 -2.15 -2.19 1.70
CA ASP A 88 -2.90 -2.81 0.61
C ASP A 88 -2.08 -2.81 -0.70
N ALA A 89 -1.46 -1.67 -1.03
CA ALA A 89 -0.60 -1.56 -2.20
C ALA A 89 0.62 -2.49 -2.13
N MET A 90 1.24 -2.64 -0.96
CA MET A 90 2.40 -3.52 -0.76
C MET A 90 2.04 -4.97 -1.05
N VAL A 91 0.87 -5.43 -0.63
CA VAL A 91 0.38 -6.79 -0.92
C VAL A 91 0.11 -6.97 -2.41
N VAL A 92 -0.41 -5.94 -3.10
CA VAL A 92 -0.67 -5.99 -4.54
C VAL A 92 0.63 -6.06 -5.36
N THR A 93 1.73 -5.49 -4.86
CA THR A 93 3.02 -5.46 -5.57
C THR A 93 3.96 -6.63 -5.22
N MET A 94 3.58 -7.51 -4.30
CA MET A 94 4.31 -8.75 -3.94
C MET A 94 3.91 -9.92 -4.84
#